data_AF-A0A0G0BHM6-F1
#
_entry.id   AF-A0A0G0BHM6-F1
#
_cell.length_a   1.000
_cell.length_b   1.000
_cell.length_c   1.000
_cell.angle_alpha   90.00
_cell.angle_beta   90.00
_cell.angle_gamma   90.00
#
_symmetry.space_group_name_H-M   'P 1'
#
loop_
_entity.id
_entity.type
_entity.pdbx_description
1 polymer ?
#
loop_
_entity_poly.entity_id
_entity_poly.type
_entity_poly.pdbx_seq_one_letter_code
_entity_poly.pdbx_strand_id
1 'polypeptide(L)'
;MPVTKTATRALRKSKNKETRNKIVRGKIKDVIRKLKKGIEGKSKIDLNESLKQAYKTLDKAAKERVIDKNKASRLKSRLSKKIAKISDSPKAEVKTKKAKTKKKKS
;
A
#
# COMPACT_ATOMS: atom_id res chain seq x y z
N MET A 1 -28.72 -12.24 21.90
CA MET A 1 -27.58 -13.00 22.49
C MET A 1 -27.47 -14.35 21.78
N PRO A 2 -26.26 -14.89 21.60
CA PRO A 2 -26.09 -16.25 21.06
C PRO A 2 -26.67 -17.29 22.02
N VAL A 3 -27.46 -18.22 21.48
CA VAL A 3 -28.21 -19.22 22.26
C VAL A 3 -27.40 -20.50 22.49
N THR A 4 -26.56 -20.88 21.52
CA THR A 4 -25.73 -22.10 21.60
C THR A 4 -24.29 -21.81 22.03
N LYS A 5 -23.63 -22.80 22.65
CA LYS A 5 -22.21 -22.73 23.05
C LYS A 5 -21.27 -22.47 21.87
N THR A 6 -21.63 -22.90 20.66
CA THR A 6 -20.86 -22.64 19.44
C THR A 6 -21.00 -21.19 18.99
N ALA A 7 -22.21 -20.63 19.08
CA ALA A 7 -22.48 -19.24 18.73
C ALA A 7 -21.80 -18.25 19.70
N THR A 8 -21.77 -18.52 21.00
CA THR A 8 -21.04 -17.68 21.98
C THR A 8 -19.54 -17.66 21.68
N ARG A 9 -18.95 -18.82 21.37
CA ARG A 9 -17.54 -18.94 20.95
C ARG A 9 -17.26 -18.18 19.64
N ALA A 10 -18.16 -18.29 18.66
CA ALA A 10 -18.06 -17.58 17.39
C ALA A 10 -18.11 -16.06 17.59
N LEU A 11 -19.00 -15.56 18.46
CA LEU A 11 -19.10 -14.14 18.80
C LEU A 11 -17.78 -13.61 19.38
N ARG A 12 -17.19 -14.33 20.34
CA ARG A 12 -15.88 -13.97 20.92
C ARG A 12 -14.77 -13.93 19.86
N LYS A 13 -14.72 -14.94 18.99
CA LYS A 13 -13.75 -15.00 17.88
C LYS A 13 -13.94 -13.84 16.90
N SER A 14 -15.19 -13.48 16.61
CA SER A 14 -15.53 -12.36 15.72
C SER A 14 -15.02 -11.04 16.28
N LYS A 15 -15.31 -10.74 17.56
CA LYS A 15 -14.84 -9.51 18.24
C LYS A 15 -13.31 -9.39 18.18
N ASN A 16 -12.59 -10.47 18.46
CA ASN A 16 -11.11 -10.48 18.42
C ASN A 16 -10.55 -10.28 17.01
N LYS A 17 -11.24 -10.79 15.98
CA LYS A 17 -10.85 -10.55 14.58
C LYS A 17 -11.16 -9.12 14.16
N GLU A 18 -12.28 -8.58 14.60
CA GLU A 18 -12.71 -7.22 14.27
C GLU A 18 -11.67 -6.19 14.74
N THR A 19 -11.20 -6.29 15.98
CA THR A 19 -10.18 -5.36 16.52
C THR A 19 -8.88 -5.40 15.70
N ARG A 20 -8.36 -6.60 15.40
CA ARG A 20 -7.17 -6.78 14.56
C ARG A 20 -7.39 -6.23 13.14
N ASN A 21 -8.52 -6.57 12.52
CA ASN A 21 -8.86 -6.11 11.18
C ASN A 21 -9.02 -4.59 11.11
N LYS A 22 -9.58 -3.96 12.16
CA LYS A 22 -9.72 -2.50 12.25
C LYS A 22 -8.35 -1.82 12.23
N ILE A 23 -7.37 -2.34 12.97
CA ILE A 23 -5.99 -1.82 13.00
C ILE A 23 -5.34 -1.96 11.61
N VAL A 24 -5.42 -3.14 10.99
CA VAL A 24 -4.83 -3.39 9.67
C VAL A 24 -5.48 -2.51 8.60
N ARG A 25 -6.81 -2.37 8.61
CA ARG A 25 -7.54 -1.46 7.70
C ARG A 25 -7.13 0.00 7.91
N GLY A 26 -6.92 0.43 9.16
CA GLY A 26 -6.38 1.75 9.49
C GLY A 26 -5.01 1.97 8.85
N LYS A 27 -4.07 1.05 9.08
CA LYS A 27 -2.72 1.08 8.48
C LYS A 27 -2.76 1.21 6.96
N ILE A 28 -3.61 0.43 6.27
CA ILE A 28 -3.78 0.53 4.81
C ILE A 28 -4.26 1.93 4.41
N LYS A 29 -5.27 2.47 5.12
CA LYS A 29 -5.81 3.81 4.85
C LYS A 29 -4.75 4.89 5.03
N ASP A 30 -3.93 4.77 6.07
CA ASP A 30 -2.87 5.72 6.36
C ASP A 30 -1.77 5.71 5.31
N VAL A 31 -1.30 4.52 4.91
CA VAL A 31 -0.28 4.39 3.85
C VAL A 31 -0.79 4.94 2.52
N ILE A 32 -2.04 4.64 2.16
CA ILE A 32 -2.66 5.20 0.94
C ILE A 32 -2.80 6.72 1.05
N ARG A 33 -3.18 7.25 2.22
CA ARG A 33 -3.31 8.70 2.44
C ARG A 33 -1.95 9.40 2.33
N LYS A 34 -0.89 8.84 2.93
CA LYS A 34 0.47 9.36 2.82
C LYS A 34 0.94 9.40 1.37
N LEU A 35 0.75 8.32 0.62
CA LEU A 35 1.08 8.27 -0.81
C LEU A 35 0.32 9.31 -1.62
N LYS A 36 -1.00 9.45 -1.39
CA LYS A 36 -1.81 10.49 -2.07
C LYS A 36 -1.32 11.91 -1.77
N LYS A 37 -0.98 12.20 -0.52
CA LYS A 37 -0.42 13.52 -0.14
C LYS A 37 0.92 13.80 -0.82
N GLY A 38 1.79 12.78 -0.93
CA GLY A 38 3.05 12.89 -1.67
C GLY A 38 2.85 13.15 -3.17
N ILE A 39 1.89 12.44 -3.78
CA ILE A 39 1.47 12.64 -5.18
C ILE A 39 0.96 14.07 -5.42
N GLU A 40 0.22 14.63 -4.46
CA GLU A 40 -0.30 16.02 -4.53
C GLU A 40 0.78 17.09 -4.28
N GLY A 41 2.05 16.72 -4.08
CA GLY A 41 3.14 17.67 -3.84
C GLY A 41 3.15 18.31 -2.45
N LYS A 42 2.26 17.88 -1.54
CA LYS A 42 2.12 18.41 -0.17
C LYS A 42 3.24 17.93 0.77
N SER A 43 4.14 17.07 0.30
CA SER A 43 5.23 16.50 1.12
C SER A 43 6.37 16.02 0.22
N LYS A 44 7.61 16.39 0.56
CA LYS A 44 8.83 15.82 -0.04
C LYS A 44 9.04 14.40 0.51
N ILE A 45 8.38 13.42 -0.09
CA ILE A 45 8.50 12.01 0.28
C ILE A 45 8.96 11.24 -0.94
N ASP A 46 9.90 10.32 -0.75
CA ASP A 46 10.29 9.36 -1.78
C ASP A 46 9.10 8.45 -2.12
N LEU A 47 8.44 8.77 -3.23
CA LEU A 47 7.26 8.06 -3.72
C LEU A 47 7.58 6.58 -3.98
N ASN A 48 8.79 6.29 -4.45
CA ASN A 48 9.26 4.93 -4.71
C ASN A 48 9.36 4.09 -3.43
N GLU A 49 9.89 4.66 -2.36
CA GLU A 49 9.99 3.95 -1.08
C GLU A 49 8.60 3.76 -0.45
N SER A 50 7.78 4.81 -0.46
CA SER A 50 6.41 4.75 0.03
C SER A 50 5.56 3.74 -0.73
N LEU A 51 5.80 3.57 -2.04
CA LEU A 51 5.13 2.57 -2.86
C LEU A 51 5.53 1.14 -2.46
N LYS A 52 6.82 0.89 -2.20
CA LYS A 52 7.30 -0.41 -1.69
C LYS A 52 6.65 -0.75 -0.34
N GLN A 53 6.56 0.23 0.56
CA GLN A 53 5.87 0.05 1.85
C GLN A 53 4.37 -0.23 1.67
N ALA A 54 3.72 0.45 0.73
CA ALA A 54 2.32 0.19 0.40
C ALA A 54 2.09 -1.22 -0.15
N TYR A 55 2.96 -1.72 -1.01
CA TYR A 55 2.85 -3.09 -1.52
C TYR A 55 3.03 -4.11 -0.40
N LYS A 56 4.07 -3.94 0.44
CA LYS A 56 4.31 -4.82 1.60
C LYS A 56 3.11 -4.88 2.54
N THR A 57 2.47 -3.75 2.81
CA THR A 57 1.31 -3.69 3.71
C THR A 57 0.06 -4.30 3.07
N LEU A 58 -0.21 -4.04 1.79
CA LEU A 58 -1.34 -4.61 1.07
C LEU A 58 -1.24 -6.13 0.93
N ASP A 59 -0.05 -6.64 0.60
CA ASP A 59 0.15 -8.08 0.40
C ASP A 59 0.08 -8.86 1.71
N LYS A 60 0.60 -8.29 2.81
CA LYS A 60 0.40 -8.86 4.16
C LYS A 60 -1.08 -8.91 4.55
N ALA A 61 -1.82 -7.82 4.31
CA ALA A 61 -3.24 -7.77 4.61
C ALA A 61 -4.07 -8.76 3.77
N ALA A 62 -3.66 -9.03 2.53
CA ALA A 62 -4.26 -10.05 1.70
C ALA A 62 -3.95 -11.47 2.20
N LYS A 63 -2.69 -11.73 2.61
CA LYS A 63 -2.26 -13.00 3.20
C LYS A 63 -3.04 -13.33 4.47
N GLU A 64 -3.26 -12.33 5.32
CA GLU A 64 -4.04 -12.45 6.57
C GLU A 64 -5.57 -12.47 6.34
N ARG A 65 -6.02 -12.42 5.08
CA ARG A 65 -7.45 -12.39 4.69
C ARG A 65 -8.22 -11.21 5.29
N VAL A 66 -7.55 -10.11 5.59
CA VAL A 66 -8.20 -8.85 6.02
C VAL A 66 -8.85 -8.14 4.83
N ILE A 67 -8.19 -8.24 3.66
CA ILE A 67 -8.71 -7.80 2.36
C ILE A 67 -8.63 -8.95 1.36
N ASP A 68 -9.52 -8.93 0.36
CA ASP A 68 -9.45 -9.85 -0.76
C ASP A 68 -8.19 -9.62 -1.61
N LYS A 69 -7.64 -10.69 -2.20
CA LYS A 69 -6.50 -10.64 -3.13
C LYS A 69 -6.78 -9.68 -4.28
N ASN A 70 -7.99 -9.68 -4.83
CA ASN A 70 -8.39 -8.79 -5.92
C ASN A 70 -8.50 -7.34 -5.44
N LYS A 71 -8.87 -7.11 -4.17
CA LYS A 71 -8.84 -5.76 -3.60
C LYS A 71 -7.40 -5.27 -3.45
N ALA A 72 -6.47 -6.11 -3.00
CA ALA A 72 -5.06 -5.77 -2.93
C ALA A 72 -4.49 -5.45 -4.33
N SER A 73 -4.72 -6.31 -5.32
CA SER A 73 -4.27 -6.11 -6.71
C SER A 73 -4.82 -4.83 -7.33
N ARG A 74 -6.13 -4.55 -7.14
CA ARG A 74 -6.75 -3.30 -7.59
C ARG A 74 -6.11 -2.07 -6.97
N LEU A 75 -5.80 -2.11 -5.67
CA LEU A 75 -5.13 -1.00 -4.99
C LEU A 75 -3.70 -0.81 -5.49
N LYS A 76 -2.92 -1.89 -5.66
CA LYS A 76 -1.56 -1.84 -6.23
C LYS A 76 -1.56 -1.20 -7.61
N SER A 77 -2.41 -1.69 -8.51
CA SER A 77 -2.54 -1.17 -9.88
C SER A 77 -2.95 0.31 -9.91
N ARG A 78 -3.90 0.72 -9.07
CA ARG A 78 -4.33 2.12 -9.01
C ARG A 78 -3.24 3.05 -8.49
N LEU A 79 -2.44 2.62 -7.51
CA LEU A 79 -1.35 3.43 -6.97
C LEU A 79 -0.22 3.57 -7.99
N SER A 80 0.18 2.50 -8.66
CA SER A 80 1.23 2.56 -9.69
C SER A 80 0.81 3.46 -10.85
N LYS A 81 -0.41 3.30 -11.38
CA LYS A 81 -0.93 4.12 -12.48
C LYS A 81 -0.94 5.61 -12.14
N LYS A 82 -1.25 5.97 -10.89
CA LYS A 82 -1.23 7.38 -10.46
C LYS A 82 0.17 7.96 -10.45
N ILE A 83 1.17 7.19 -10.00
CA ILE A 83 2.57 7.62 -9.99
C ILE A 83 3.12 7.69 -11.42
N ALA A 84 2.83 6.69 -12.25
CA ALA A 84 3.22 6.68 -13.66
C ALA A 84 2.60 7.84 -14.45
N LYS A 85 1.33 8.19 -14.19
CA LYS A 85 0.71 9.35 -14.84
C LYS A 85 1.44 10.67 -14.54
N ILE A 86 2.04 10.82 -13.35
CA ILE A 86 2.86 12.00 -13.02
C ILE A 86 4.18 11.97 -13.80
N SER A 87 4.77 10.81 -14.03
CA SER A 87 5.99 10.70 -14.84
C SER A 87 5.73 10.90 -16.34
N ASP A 88 4.53 10.57 -16.82
CA ASP A 88 4.20 10.53 -18.25
C ASP A 88 3.52 11.81 -18.78
N SER A 89 3.11 12.76 -17.92
CA SER A 89 2.63 14.08 -18.36
C SER A 89 3.78 14.96 -18.92
N PRO A 90 3.58 15.71 -20.02
CA PRO A 90 4.66 16.17 -20.88
C PRO A 90 5.50 17.37 -20.35
N LYS A 91 6.83 17.16 -20.32
CA LYS A 91 8.03 18.06 -20.40
C LYS A 91 8.04 19.49 -19.78
N ALA A 92 8.96 19.72 -18.82
CA ALA A 92 9.90 20.86 -18.74
C ALA A 92 10.98 20.64 -17.63
N GLU A 93 12.27 20.63 -18.03
CA GLU A 93 13.57 20.82 -17.32
C GLU A 93 13.69 20.55 -15.79
N VAL A 94 14.65 19.79 -15.24
CA VAL A 94 16.10 20.09 -15.17
C VAL A 94 16.94 18.83 -14.85
N LYS A 95 18.07 18.74 -15.56
CA LYS A 95 19.31 17.97 -15.36
C LYS A 95 19.62 17.54 -13.91
N THR A 96 19.87 16.25 -13.69
CA THR A 96 21.03 15.82 -12.87
C THR A 96 21.76 14.65 -13.53
N LYS A 97 23.01 14.93 -13.89
CA LYS A 97 24.04 13.99 -14.32
C LYS A 97 24.34 13.02 -13.16
N LYS A 98 24.41 11.72 -13.43
CA LYS A 98 25.26 10.72 -12.75
C LYS A 98 25.06 9.38 -13.48
N ALA A 99 26.05 8.57 -13.80
CA ALA A 99 27.48 8.70 -13.99
C ALA A 99 27.85 7.36 -14.67
N LYS A 100 28.82 7.40 -15.58
CA LYS A 100 29.42 6.22 -16.20
C LYS A 100 29.84 5.21 -15.12
N THR A 101 29.41 3.96 -15.22
CA THR A 101 30.24 2.82 -14.79
C THR A 101 30.36 1.88 -15.98
N LYS A 102 31.53 1.98 -16.60
CA LYS A 102 31.99 1.11 -17.69
C LYS A 102 32.01 -0.33 -17.19
N LYS A 103 31.49 -1.25 -18.01
CA LYS A 103 31.97 -2.63 -18.09
C LYS A 103 33.49 -2.62 -18.03
N LYS A 104 34.09 -3.28 -17.04
CA LYS A 104 35.48 -3.74 -17.12
C LYS A 104 35.43 -5.26 -17.14
N LYS A 105 35.66 -5.81 -18.34
CA LYS A 105 36.14 -7.17 -18.53
C LYS A 105 37.61 -7.19 -18.05
N SER A 106 37.93 -8.15 -17.19
CA SER A 106 39.21 -8.86 -17.09
C SER A 106 38.93 -10.12 -16.32
#